data_AF-A0A9D4KRY4-F1
#
_entry.id   AF-A0A9D4KRY4-F1
#
_cell.length_a   1.000
_cell.length_b   1.000
_cell.length_c   1.000
_cell.angle_alpha   90.00
_cell.angle_beta   90.00
_cell.angle_gamma   90.00
#
_symmetry.space_group_name_H-M   'P 1'
#
loop_
_entity.id
_entity.type
_entity.pdbx_description
1 polymer ?
#
loop_
_entity_poly.entity_id
_entity_poly.type
_entity_poly.pdbx_seq_one_letter_code
_entity_poly.pdbx_strand_id
1 'polypeptide(L)'
;MKLLRLTIPLIKGHHVLVLHCRGMTDDCGTEAFLLLLNLLKSLPCTQRIQLDCFTGNMYVLSRLLERFPETWFGFTNKVRTFDKHQQEAFTSVPESRLLLGLDALYFPLRGNKWLAPN
;
A
#
# COMPACT_ATOMS: atom_id res chain seq x y z
N MET A 1 -14.41 -8.23 1.23
CA MET A 1 -14.78 -8.13 -0.20
C MET A 1 -16.14 -7.48 -0.47
N LYS A 2 -17.24 -7.88 0.20
CA LYS A 2 -18.60 -7.32 -0.06
C LYS A 2 -18.67 -5.79 0.12
N LEU A 3 -18.09 -5.26 1.19
CA LEU A 3 -18.08 -3.81 1.46
C LEU A 3 -17.41 -3.02 0.32
N LEU A 4 -16.19 -3.41 -0.08
CA LEU A 4 -15.45 -2.73 -1.14
C LEU A 4 -16.23 -2.69 -2.47
N ARG A 5 -16.91 -3.80 -2.83
CA ARG A 5 -17.76 -3.86 -4.04
C ARG A 5 -18.96 -2.92 -3.97
N LEU A 6 -19.55 -2.74 -2.79
CA LEU A 6 -20.68 -1.83 -2.59
C LEU A 6 -20.25 -0.36 -2.55
N THR A 7 -19.02 -0.08 -2.12
CA THR A 7 -18.52 1.30 -2.02
C THR A 7 -17.93 1.81 -3.33
N ILE A 8 -17.38 0.94 -4.19
CA ILE A 8 -16.76 1.36 -5.47
C ILE A 8 -17.67 2.25 -6.33
N PRO A 9 -18.95 1.90 -6.56
CA PRO A 9 -19.85 2.75 -7.35
C PRO A 9 -20.12 4.13 -6.75
N LEU A 10 -19.85 4.32 -5.45
CA LEU A 10 -20.06 5.59 -4.74
C LEU A 10 -18.82 6.50 -4.78
N ILE A 11 -17.70 6.00 -5.30
CA ILE A 11 -16.44 6.74 -5.39
C ILE A 11 -16.55 7.79 -6.51
N LYS A 12 -16.20 9.03 -6.18
CA LYS A 12 -16.08 10.14 -7.13
C LYS A 12 -14.60 10.43 -7.36
N GLY A 13 -14.26 10.96 -8.53
CA GLY A 13 -12.86 11.17 -8.93
C GLY A 13 -12.04 12.11 -8.01
N HIS A 14 -12.69 12.96 -7.22
CA HIS A 14 -12.00 13.82 -6.25
C HIS A 14 -11.68 13.11 -4.92
N HIS A 15 -12.34 12.00 -4.60
CA HIS A 15 -12.02 11.23 -3.40
C HIS A 15 -10.61 10.65 -3.52
N VAL A 16 -9.91 10.55 -2.39
CA VAL A 16 -8.67 9.79 -2.29
C VAL A 16 -9.01 8.44 -1.67
N LEU A 17 -8.56 7.35 -2.30
CA LEU A 17 -8.80 6.00 -1.79
C LEU A 17 -7.61 5.56 -0.97
N VAL A 18 -7.79 5.47 0.35
CA VAL A 18 -6.82 4.83 1.23
C VAL A 18 -7.17 3.36 1.33
N LEU A 19 -6.28 2.49 0.87
CA LEU A 19 -6.53 1.06 0.72
C LEU A 19 -5.47 0.28 1.48
N HIS A 20 -5.91 -0.58 2.38
CA HIS A 20 -5.06 -1.59 3.00
C HIS A 20 -5.19 -2.88 2.19
N CYS A 21 -4.06 -3.41 1.72
CA CYS A 21 -4.02 -4.66 0.97
C CYS A 21 -2.77 -5.45 1.35
N ARG A 22 -2.98 -6.69 1.77
CA ARG A 22 -1.94 -7.62 2.19
C ARG A 22 -2.36 -9.01 1.73
N GLY A 23 -1.41 -9.82 1.29
CA GLY A 23 -1.66 -11.24 1.10
C GLY A 23 -1.60 -12.04 2.39
N MET A 24 -1.53 -13.35 2.24
CA MET A 24 -1.46 -14.28 3.35
C MET A 24 -0.09 -14.22 4.02
N THR A 25 0.02 -14.84 5.19
CA THR A 25 1.32 -15.00 5.86
C THR A 25 2.29 -15.72 4.92
N ASP A 26 3.52 -15.21 4.82
CA ASP A 26 4.61 -15.74 3.99
C ASP A 26 4.48 -15.57 2.46
N ASP A 27 3.54 -14.76 1.97
CA ASP A 27 3.48 -14.35 0.55
C ASP A 27 3.81 -12.85 0.33
N CYS A 28 4.14 -12.50 -0.92
CA CYS A 28 4.35 -11.11 -1.34
C CYS A 28 3.04 -10.37 -1.72
N GLY A 29 1.89 -11.01 -1.48
CA GLY A 29 0.55 -10.47 -1.69
C GLY A 29 0.12 -10.26 -3.13
N THR A 30 0.86 -10.75 -4.11
CA THR A 30 0.58 -10.50 -5.54
C THR A 30 -0.87 -10.82 -5.93
N GLU A 31 -1.40 -11.97 -5.51
CA GLU A 31 -2.78 -12.35 -5.81
C GLU A 31 -3.80 -11.38 -5.20
N ALA A 32 -3.58 -10.95 -3.95
CA ALA A 32 -4.43 -9.99 -3.27
C ALA A 32 -4.43 -8.63 -4.00
N PHE A 33 -3.27 -8.17 -4.46
CA PHE A 33 -3.15 -6.94 -5.24
C PHE A 33 -3.77 -7.05 -6.64
N LEU A 34 -3.64 -8.19 -7.31
CA LEU A 34 -4.29 -8.43 -8.60
C LEU A 34 -5.81 -8.45 -8.47
N LEU A 35 -6.33 -9.07 -7.40
CA LEU A 35 -7.75 -9.03 -7.08
C LEU A 35 -8.20 -7.59 -6.81
N LEU A 36 -7.42 -6.81 -6.04
CA LEU A 36 -7.70 -5.40 -5.81
C LEU A 36 -7.77 -4.61 -7.13
N LEU A 37 -6.77 -4.76 -8.00
CA LEU A 37 -6.75 -4.10 -9.32
C LEU A 37 -7.99 -4.46 -10.15
N ASN A 38 -8.41 -5.72 -10.16
CA ASN A 38 -9.63 -6.15 -10.86
C ASN A 38 -10.90 -5.54 -10.26
N LEU A 39 -10.96 -5.33 -8.94
CA LEU A 39 -12.10 -4.65 -8.31
C LEU A 39 -12.14 -3.17 -8.67
N LEU A 40 -10.99 -2.52 -8.71
CA LEU A 40 -10.88 -1.10 -9.03
C LEU A 40 -10.96 -0.80 -10.53
N LYS A 41 -11.11 -1.82 -11.39
CA LYS A 41 -11.01 -1.65 -12.85
C LYS A 41 -11.98 -0.65 -13.46
N SER A 42 -13.12 -0.40 -12.82
CA SER A 42 -14.14 0.57 -13.27
C SER A 42 -13.79 2.02 -12.93
N LEU A 43 -12.80 2.26 -12.07
CA LEU A 43 -12.37 3.60 -11.70
C LEU A 43 -11.47 4.21 -12.79
N PRO A 44 -11.49 5.53 -12.99
CA PRO A 44 -10.61 6.17 -13.97
C PRO A 44 -9.14 6.02 -13.57
N CYS A 45 -8.22 5.98 -14.54
CA CYS A 45 -6.78 5.92 -14.26
C CYS A 45 -6.25 7.13 -13.47
N THR A 46 -6.97 8.25 -13.50
CA THR A 46 -6.69 9.47 -12.72
C THR A 46 -7.13 9.39 -11.26
N GLN A 47 -7.77 8.29 -10.85
CA GLN A 47 -8.17 8.08 -9.46
C GLN A 47 -6.93 8.08 -8.55
N ARG A 48 -6.94 8.95 -7.54
CA ARG A 48 -5.88 9.02 -6.53
C ARG A 48 -6.01 7.88 -5.53
N ILE A 49 -4.94 7.12 -5.34
CA ILE A 49 -4.89 5.94 -4.48
C ILE A 49 -3.71 6.03 -3.53
N GLN A 50 -3.94 5.80 -2.25
CA GLN A 50 -2.90 5.57 -1.27
C GLN A 50 -2.98 4.11 -0.80
N LEU A 51 -1.91 3.35 -1.03
CA LEU A 51 -1.77 2.02 -0.48
C LEU A 51 -1.09 2.11 0.88
N ASP A 52 -1.85 1.83 1.92
CA ASP A 52 -1.35 1.80 3.28
C ASP A 52 -0.60 0.49 3.57
N CYS A 53 0.50 0.59 4.32
CA CYS A 53 1.38 -0.53 4.67
C CYS A 53 1.71 -1.45 3.47
N PHE A 54 2.14 -0.86 2.34
CA PHE A 54 2.44 -1.58 1.10
C PHE A 54 3.57 -2.60 1.28
N THR A 55 3.34 -3.82 0.80
CA THR A 55 4.28 -4.96 0.89
C THR A 55 4.41 -5.72 -0.44
N GLY A 56 4.00 -5.11 -1.56
CA GLY A 56 4.07 -5.74 -2.88
C GLY A 56 5.49 -5.81 -3.43
N ASN A 57 5.69 -6.64 -4.44
CA ASN A 57 6.94 -6.73 -5.21
C ASN A 57 6.92 -5.80 -6.44
N MET A 58 8.00 -5.85 -7.23
CA MET A 58 8.15 -5.03 -8.45
C MET A 58 7.03 -5.22 -9.47
N TYR A 59 6.52 -6.45 -9.61
CA TYR A 59 5.40 -6.74 -10.50
C TYR A 59 4.12 -6.04 -10.04
N VAL A 60 3.82 -6.08 -8.75
CA VAL A 60 2.66 -5.37 -8.19
C VAL A 60 2.82 -3.86 -8.34
N LEU A 61 3.99 -3.32 -8.02
CA LEU A 61 4.30 -1.89 -8.13
C LEU A 61 4.08 -1.38 -9.56
N SER A 62 4.63 -2.08 -10.55
CA SER A 62 4.51 -1.67 -11.96
C SER A 62 3.07 -1.70 -12.45
N ARG A 63 2.31 -2.74 -12.11
CA ARG A 63 0.88 -2.86 -12.49
C ARG A 63 0.01 -1.78 -11.86
N LEU A 64 0.31 -1.38 -10.63
CA LEU A 64 -0.39 -0.28 -9.96
C LEU A 64 -0.08 1.06 -10.62
N LEU A 65 1.18 1.37 -10.87
CA LEU A 65 1.58 2.62 -11.52
C LEU A 65 1.11 2.70 -12.98
N GLU A 66 1.09 1.58 -13.69
CA GLU A 66 0.52 1.48 -15.04
C GLU A 66 -0.98 1.80 -15.03
N ARG A 67 -1.74 1.26 -14.07
CA ARG A 67 -3.20 1.44 -14.03
C ARG A 67 -3.64 2.77 -13.41
N PHE A 68 -2.91 3.22 -12.40
CA PHE A 68 -3.17 4.40 -11.57
C PHE A 68 -1.84 5.13 -11.30
N PRO A 69 -1.38 5.99 -12.22
CA PRO A 69 -0.14 6.74 -12.06
C PRO A 69 -0.11 7.62 -10.80
N GLU A 70 -1.29 8.04 -10.33
CA GLU A 70 -1.50 8.77 -9.08
C GLU A 70 -1.64 7.82 -7.87
N THR A 71 -0.70 6.88 -7.73
CA THR A 71 -0.63 5.97 -6.56
C THR A 71 0.50 6.38 -5.62
N TRP A 72 0.20 6.46 -4.33
CA TRP A 72 1.16 6.66 -3.24
C TRP A 72 1.30 5.38 -2.41
N PHE A 73 2.52 5.10 -1.95
CA PHE A 73 2.88 3.85 -1.27
C PHE A 73 3.35 4.16 0.15
N GLY A 74 2.53 3.79 1.13
CA GLY A 74 2.84 3.90 2.55
C GLY A 74 3.68 2.72 3.02
N PHE A 75 4.82 3.02 3.65
CA PHE A 75 5.68 2.03 4.26
C PHE A 75 5.74 2.24 5.78
N THR A 76 5.77 1.13 6.51
CA THR A 76 5.81 1.11 7.97
C THR A 76 7.03 0.35 8.44
N ASN A 77 7.19 0.15 9.75
CA ASN A 77 8.29 -0.63 10.31
C ASN A 77 8.34 -2.09 9.81
N LYS A 78 7.29 -2.56 9.13
CA LYS A 78 7.24 -3.84 8.44
C LYS A 78 8.28 -4.00 7.33
N VAL A 79 8.85 -2.91 6.80
CA VAL A 79 9.98 -2.97 5.84
C VAL A 79 11.15 -3.82 6.35
N ARG A 80 11.31 -3.96 7.67
CA ARG A 80 12.34 -4.81 8.29
C ARG A 80 12.18 -6.30 7.99
N THR A 81 10.99 -6.73 7.58
CA THR A 81 10.69 -8.13 7.27
C THR A 81 10.61 -8.38 5.77
N PHE A 82 11.00 -7.42 4.93
CA PHE A 82 10.88 -7.56 3.48
C PHE A 82 11.90 -8.55 2.94
N ASP A 83 11.43 -9.41 2.03
CA ASP A 83 12.30 -10.21 1.18
C ASP A 83 13.01 -9.33 0.12
N LYS A 84 13.90 -9.95 -0.67
CA LYS A 84 14.66 -9.24 -1.71
C LYS A 84 13.75 -8.56 -2.76
N HIS A 85 12.65 -9.21 -3.15
CA HIS A 85 11.74 -8.69 -4.17
C HIS A 85 10.91 -7.50 -3.66
N GLN A 86 10.55 -7.52 -2.39
CA GLN A 86 9.88 -6.42 -1.71
C GLN A 86 10.83 -5.25 -1.47
N GLN A 87 12.10 -5.51 -1.15
CA GLN A 87 13.13 -4.48 -1.05
C GLN A 87 13.38 -3.77 -2.39
N GLU A 88 13.51 -4.54 -3.47
CA GLU A 88 13.64 -3.99 -4.85
C GLU A 88 12.46 -3.08 -5.20
N ALA A 89 11.24 -3.50 -4.86
CA ALA A 89 10.03 -2.69 -5.02
C ALA A 89 10.08 -1.40 -4.23
N PHE A 90 10.40 -1.48 -2.93
CA PHE A 90 10.55 -0.32 -2.05
C PHE A 90 11.54 0.71 -2.62
N THR A 91 12.72 0.27 -3.06
CA THR A 91 13.75 1.17 -3.61
C THR A 91 13.37 1.78 -4.97
N SER A 92 12.41 1.19 -5.66
CA SER A 92 11.97 1.65 -6.99
C SER A 92 10.77 2.60 -6.93
N VAL A 93 10.16 2.80 -5.76
CA VAL A 93 9.08 3.77 -5.59
C VAL A 93 9.64 5.19 -5.79
N PRO A 94 9.03 6.03 -6.65
CA PRO A 94 9.44 7.42 -6.77
C PRO A 94 9.33 8.14 -5.43
N GLU A 95 10.33 8.93 -5.04
CA GLU A 95 10.36 9.62 -3.74
C GLU A 95 9.10 10.48 -3.50
N SER A 96 8.58 11.14 -4.55
CA SER A 96 7.36 11.95 -4.50
C SER A 96 6.06 11.16 -4.25
N ARG A 97 6.14 9.82 -4.29
CA ARG A 97 5.03 8.87 -4.08
C ARG A 97 5.25 7.98 -2.86
N LEU A 98 6.37 8.11 -2.17
CA LEU A 98 6.69 7.35 -0.96
C LEU A 98 6.12 8.07 0.26
N LEU A 99 5.39 7.32 1.10
CA LEU A 99 4.85 7.81 2.36
C LEU A 99 5.39 6.96 3.52
N LEU A 100 5.60 7.59 4.68
CA LEU A 100 6.00 6.91 5.91
C LEU A 100 4.82 6.86 6.88
N GLY A 101 4.49 5.66 7.34
CA GLY A 101 3.49 5.39 8.36
C GLY A 101 4.10 4.69 9.58
N LEU A 102 3.56 4.94 10.76
CA LEU A 102 4.02 4.30 11.99
C LEU A 102 3.31 2.97 12.27
N ASP A 103 1.99 2.93 12.08
CA ASP A 103 1.14 1.80 12.49
C ASP A 103 1.48 1.30 13.91
N ALA A 104 1.64 2.26 14.83
CA ALA A 104 2.35 2.09 16.10
C ALA A 104 1.77 1.00 17.03
N LEU A 105 0.47 0.69 16.93
CA LEU A 105 -0.16 -0.40 17.69
C LEU A 105 0.08 -1.79 17.08
N TYR A 106 0.38 -1.86 15.78
CA TYR A 106 0.56 -3.11 15.04
C TYR A 106 2.04 -3.46 14.80
N PHE A 107 2.90 -2.45 14.67
CA PHE A 107 4.35 -2.64 14.52
C PHE A 107 5.10 -1.87 15.61
N PRO A 108 4.98 -2.29 16.88
CA PRO A 108 5.67 -1.61 17.97
C PRO A 108 7.16 -1.55 17.66
N LEU A 109 7.71 -0.33 17.72
CA LEU A 109 9.14 -0.14 17.65
C LEU A 109 9.75 -0.85 18.86
N ARG A 110 10.52 -1.92 18.62
CA ARG A 110 11.42 -2.44 19.66
C ARG A 110 12.59 -1.47 19.77
N GLY A 111 12.39 -0.43 20.58
CA GLY A 111 13.40 0.55 20.96
C GLY A 111 13.17 0.95 22.40
N ASN A 112 14.24 1.40 23.07
CA ASN A 112 14.14 2.00 24.39
C ASN A 112 13.09 3.11 24.33
N LYS A 113 12.16 3.13 25.31
CA LYS A 113 11.21 4.22 25.47
C LYS A 113 12.00 5.53 25.46
N TRP A 114 11.71 6.41 24.50
CA TRP A 114 12.11 7.80 24.63
C TRP A 114 11.33 8.37 25.81
N LEU A 115 11.98 8.44 26.97
CA LEU A 115 11.53 9.31 28.04
C LEU A 115 11.65 10.73 27.48
N ALA A 116 10.52 11.42 27.37
CA ALA A 116 10.54 12.85 27.06
C ALA A 116 11.47 13.54 28.07
N PRO A 117 12.36 14.45 27.64
CA PRO A 117 13.13 15.24 28.59
C PRO A 117 12.15 16.04 29.45
N ASN A 118 12.33 15.94 30.78
CA ASN A 118 11.62 16.75 31.77
C ASN A 118 11.89 18.24 31.57
#